data_AF-A0A382K4G6-F1
#
_entry.id   AF-A0A382K4G6-F1
#
_cell.length_a   1.000
_cell.length_b   1.000
_cell.length_c   1.000
_cell.angle_alpha   90.00
_cell.angle_beta   90.00
_cell.angle_gamma   90.00
#
_symmetry.space_group_name_H-M   'P 1'
#
loop_
_entity.id
_entity.type
_entity.pdbx_description
1 polymer ?
#
loop_
_entity_poly.entity_id
_entity_poly.type
_entity_poly.pdbx_seq_one_letter_code
_entity_poly.pdbx_strand_id
1 'polypeptide(L)' 'MTAIHPQAQIGHIHLTVADLDRAEKFYTEILGFEVTSRFSQHAVFLSAGGYHHHIALNTWAGPNAK' A
#
# COMPACT_ATOMS: atom_id res chain seq x y z
N MET A 1 -20.46 17.03 16.70
CA MET A 1 -19.64 16.08 15.92
C MET A 1 -20.58 15.29 15.04
N THR A 2 -20.40 15.32 13.72
CA THR A 2 -21.18 14.49 12.80
C THR A 2 -20.57 13.09 12.82
N ALA A 3 -21.39 12.06 13.08
CA ALA A 3 -20.93 10.68 13.01
C ALA A 3 -20.54 10.32 11.56
N ILE A 4 -19.53 9.49 11.40
CA ILE A 4 -19.21 8.88 10.12
C ILE A 4 -20.42 8.04 9.68
N HIS A 5 -20.80 8.13 8.41
CA HIS A 5 -21.93 7.39 7.86
C HIS A 5 -21.76 5.88 8.10
N PRO A 6 -22.79 5.14 8.56
CA PRO A 6 -22.64 3.73 8.95
C PRO A 6 -22.26 2.79 7.82
N GLN A 7 -22.44 3.21 6.56
CA GLN A 7 -22.03 2.44 5.38
C GLN A 7 -20.62 2.80 4.87
N ALA A 8 -19.90 3.72 5.52
CA ALA A 8 -18.53 4.03 5.15
C ALA A 8 -17.63 2.80 5.37
N GLN A 9 -16.72 2.58 4.42
CA GLN A 9 -15.75 1.48 4.46
C GLN A 9 -14.34 2.04 4.26
N ILE A 10 -13.33 1.30 4.72
CA ILE A 10 -11.94 1.59 4.41
C ILE A 10 -11.70 1.27 2.93
N GLY A 11 -11.20 2.25 2.17
CA GLY A 11 -10.85 2.05 0.76
C GLY A 11 -9.45 1.47 0.57
N HIS A 12 -8.44 2.10 1.18
CA HIS A 12 -7.04 1.71 1.06
C HIS A 12 -6.20 2.19 2.26
N ILE A 13 -5.00 1.63 2.41
CA ILE A 13 -4.00 2.04 3.40
C ILE A 13 -2.68 2.40 2.72
N HIS A 14 -1.97 3.38 3.30
CA HIS A 14 -0.62 3.76 2.86
C HIS A 14 0.35 3.48 4.00
N LEU A 15 1.35 2.63 3.73
CA LEU A 15 2.36 2.23 4.69
C LEU A 15 3.70 2.82 4.29
N THR A 16 4.38 3.45 5.25
CA THR A 16 5.79 3.74 5.08
C THR A 16 6.60 2.52 5.52
N VAL A 17 7.49 2.06 4.64
CA VAL A 17 8.32 0.89 4.82
C VAL A 17 9.79 1.28 4.76
N ALA A 18 10.65 0.54 5.46
CA ALA A 18 12.08 0.79 5.48
C ALA A 18 12.78 0.40 4.15
N ASP A 19 12.21 -0.56 3.43
CA ASP A 19 12.75 -1.12 2.19
C ASP A 19 11.57 -1.46 1.26
N LEU A 20 11.50 -0.77 0.12
CA LEU A 20 10.38 -0.87 -0.82
C LEU A 20 10.40 -2.21 -1.55
N ASP A 21 11.56 -2.66 -2.02
CA ASP A 21 11.71 -3.89 -2.79
C ASP A 21 11.40 -5.12 -1.93
N ARG A 22 11.90 -5.12 -0.69
CA ARG A 22 11.62 -6.21 0.25
C ARG A 22 10.13 -6.27 0.60
N ALA A 23 9.51 -5.12 0.84
CA ALA A 23 8.09 -5.07 1.17
C ALA A 23 7.24 -5.48 -0.03
N GLU A 24 7.53 -4.98 -1.23
CA GLU A 24 6.83 -5.37 -2.45
C GLU A 24 6.84 -6.89 -2.65
N LYS A 25 8.03 -7.53 -2.60
CA LYS A 25 8.15 -8.99 -2.73
C LYS A 25 7.32 -9.75 -1.71
N PHE A 26 7.27 -9.28 -0.48
CA PHE A 26 6.41 -9.89 0.53
C PHE A 26 4.94 -9.85 0.11
N TYR A 27 4.44 -8.70 -0.34
CA TYR A 27 3.04 -8.58 -0.75
C TYR A 27 2.74 -9.32 -2.05
N THR A 28 3.65 -9.35 -3.02
CA THR A 28 3.40 -9.99 -4.33
C THR A 28 3.69 -11.49 -4.31
N GLU A 29 4.82 -11.92 -3.76
CA GLU A 29 5.27 -13.32 -3.85
C GLU A 29 4.71 -14.19 -2.70
N ILE A 30 4.50 -13.62 -1.52
CA ILE A 30 4.00 -14.38 -0.36
C ILE A 30 2.48 -14.23 -0.21
N LEU A 31 1.96 -13.01 -0.35
CA LEU A 31 0.53 -12.73 -0.16
C LEU A 31 -0.29 -12.73 -1.46
N GLY A 32 0.35 -12.72 -2.64
CA GLY A 32 -0.34 -12.83 -3.93
C GLY A 32 -1.01 -11.54 -4.41
N PHE A 33 -0.58 -10.37 -3.94
CA PHE A 33 -1.02 -9.10 -4.51
C PHE A 33 -0.35 -8.85 -5.87
N GLU A 34 -0.97 -8.00 -6.68
CA GLU A 34 -0.47 -7.54 -7.96
C GLU A 34 -0.10 -6.06 -7.87
N VAL A 35 0.99 -5.67 -8.55
CA VAL A 35 1.37 -4.26 -8.70
C VAL A 35 0.41 -3.60 -9.70
N THR A 36 -0.34 -2.60 -9.23
CA THR A 36 -1.25 -1.83 -10.09
C THR A 36 -0.58 -0.58 -10.65
N SER A 37 0.34 0.02 -9.90
CA SER A 37 1.07 1.22 -10.32
C SER A 37 2.36 1.41 -9.53
N ARG A 38 3.27 2.22 -10.08
CA ARG A 38 4.50 2.66 -9.43
C ARG A 38 4.63 4.17 -9.51
N PHE A 39 5.15 4.76 -8.45
CA PHE A 39 5.58 6.16 -8.46
C PHE A 39 7.10 6.22 -8.37
N SER A 40 7.75 6.12 -9.53
CA SER A 40 9.21 6.04 -9.64
C SER A 40 9.76 4.95 -8.69
N GLN A 41 10.84 5.26 -7.96
CA GLN A 41 11.45 4.41 -6.94
C GLN A 41 10.93 4.71 -5.52
N HIS A 42 9.89 5.52 -5.38
CA HIS A 42 9.45 6.03 -4.08
C HIS A 42 8.20 5.36 -3.53
N ALA A 43 7.36 4.78 -4.40
CA ALA A 43 6.18 4.04 -3.97
C ALA A 43 5.72 2.97 -4.96
N VAL A 44 5.07 1.94 -4.45
CA VAL A 44 4.36 0.91 -5.21
C VAL A 44 2.93 0.77 -4.69
N PHE A 45 2.00 0.57 -5.61
CA PHE A 45 0.57 0.39 -5.33
C PHE A 45 0.16 -1.02 -5.68
N LEU A 46 -0.59 -1.65 -4.79
CA LEU A 46 -0.86 -3.08 -4.79
C LEU A 46 -2.36 -3.34 -4.64
N SER A 47 -2.89 -4.31 -5.39
CA SER A 47 -4.27 -4.78 -5.25
C SER A 47 -4.38 -6.29 -5.41
N ALA A 48 -5.56 -6.81 -5.11
CA ALA A 48 -5.96 -8.18 -5.41
C ALA A 48 -7.36 -8.12 -6.02
N GLY A 49 -7.64 -8.93 -7.06
CA GLY A 49 -8.96 -8.95 -7.69
C GLY A 49 -9.32 -7.71 -8.53
N GLY A 50 -8.33 -6.98 -9.05
CA GLY A 50 -8.55 -5.91 -10.05
C GLY A 50 -9.03 -4.56 -9.50
N TYR A 51 -8.98 -4.33 -8.18
CA TYR A 51 -9.25 -3.01 -7.59
C TYR A 51 -8.12 -2.00 -7.88
N HIS A 52 -8.40 -0.70 -7.77
CA HIS A 52 -7.44 0.38 -8.05
C HIS A 52 -6.14 0.26 -7.21
N HIS A 53 -6.27 0.15 -5.89
CA HIS A 53 -5.24 -0.36 -4.97
C HIS A 53 -5.84 -0.53 -3.58
N HIS A 54 -5.42 -1.55 -2.86
CA HIS A 54 -5.74 -1.72 -1.44
C HIS A 54 -4.60 -1.18 -0.55
N ILE A 55 -3.36 -1.30 -1.02
CA ILE A 55 -2.15 -0.94 -0.25
C ILE A 55 -1.23 -0.10 -1.13
N ALA A 56 -0.75 1.02 -0.60
CA ALA A 56 0.40 1.72 -1.14
C ALA A 56 1.58 1.60 -0.17
N LEU A 57 2.76 1.26 -0.67
CA LEU A 57 4.00 1.21 0.10
C LEU A 57 4.88 2.36 -0.35
N ASN A 58 5.53 3.07 0.58
CA ASN A 58 6.44 4.16 0.26
C ASN A 58 7.63 4.22 1.23
N THR A 59 8.67 4.98 0.88
CA THR A 59 9.85 5.21 1.74
C THR A 59 9.99 6.67 2.18
N TRP A 60 8.89 7.43 2.24
CA TRP A 60 8.93 8.89 2.39
C TRP A 60 9.45 9.38 3.75
N ALA A 61 9.29 8.59 4.82
CA ALA A 61 9.91 8.91 6.11
C ALA A 61 11.39 8.47 6.20
N GLY A 62 11.97 7.98 5.10
CA GLY A 62 13.38 7.57 5.00
C GLY A 62 13.65 6.13 5.44
N PRO A 63 14.88 5.64 5.20
CA PRO A 63 15.32 4.34 5.70
C PRO A 63 15.30 4.33 7.23
N ASN A 64 14.69 3.29 7.83
CA ASN A 64 14.47 3.10 9.27
C ASN A 64 13.27 3.84 9.90
N ALA A 65 12.28 4.26 9.11
CA ALA A 65 10.98 4.65 9.67
C ALA A 65 10.43 3.51 10.57
N LYS A 66 10.10 3.85 11.83
CA LYS A 66 9.60 2.91 12.85
C LYS A 66 8.10 2.74 12.80
#